data_AF-A0AB33IFG2-F1
#
_entry.id   AF-A0AB33IFG2-F1
#
_cell.length_a   1.000
_cell.length_b   1.000
_cell.length_c   1.000
_cell.angle_alpha   90.00
_cell.angle_beta   90.00
_cell.angle_gamma   90.00
#
_symmetry.space_group_name_H-M   'P 1'
#
loop_
_entity.id
_entity.type
_entity.pdbx_description
1 polymer ?
#
loop_
_entity_poly.entity_id
_entity_poly.type
_entity_poly.pdbx_seq_one_letter_code
_entity_poly.pdbx_strand_id
1 'polypeptide(L)'
;MAFFKGYLGLLVTGPASVAMEATGGGYARQAIAFTPLGDGRRTLSVSQSCSFGYATTSWGYVTALALYADNTSTSEPLVAWAVSPRTVSVGQTYSVPAEYLSLLIQREGFFSTNEQIGTTESGTGLIARQPVSVSAGVMTPAMAGSTSTSDSGSATLTLSQLNQVLSQLMQGLPTSDPGDGTSLWLNANLLSISVKN
;
A
#
# COMPACT_ATOMS: atom_id res chain seq x y z
N MET A 1 1.33 -16.89 -4.29
CA MET A 1 1.77 -15.49 -4.53
C MET A 1 2.16 -14.90 -3.19
N ALA A 2 3.18 -14.02 -3.11
CA ALA A 2 3.53 -13.36 -1.86
C ALA A 2 2.53 -12.24 -1.58
N PHE A 3 2.11 -12.08 -0.33
CA PHE A 3 1.21 -11.00 0.08
C PHE A 3 1.85 -9.64 -0.09
N PHE A 4 3.12 -9.55 0.28
CA PHE A 4 3.89 -8.33 0.11
C PHE A 4 5.32 -8.68 -0.24
N LYS A 5 5.92 -7.89 -1.13
CA LYS A 5 7.36 -7.87 -1.39
C LYS A 5 7.78 -6.41 -1.47
N GLY A 6 8.74 -6.04 -0.65
CA GLY A 6 9.24 -4.68 -0.57
C GLY A 6 10.30 -4.58 0.50
N TYR A 7 10.22 -3.52 1.30
CA TYR A 7 11.23 -3.21 2.29
C TYR A 7 10.61 -2.88 3.64
N LEU A 8 11.30 -3.25 4.71
CA LEU A 8 10.98 -2.91 6.09
C LEU A 8 11.91 -1.78 6.55
N GLY A 9 11.35 -0.68 7.01
CA GLY A 9 12.08 0.42 7.64
C GLY A 9 11.73 0.55 9.13
N LEU A 10 12.63 1.18 9.87
CA LEU A 10 12.46 1.51 11.28
C LEU A 10 12.00 2.96 11.40
N LEU A 11 10.97 3.18 12.20
CA LEU A 11 10.52 4.52 12.56
C LEU A 11 10.98 4.85 13.98
N VAL A 12 11.58 6.02 14.13
CA VAL A 12 12.23 6.52 15.34
C VAL A 12 11.69 7.88 15.76
N THR A 13 11.90 8.20 17.03
CA THR A 13 11.73 9.57 17.56
C THR A 13 10.28 10.11 17.46
N GLY A 14 9.28 9.30 17.82
CA GLY A 14 7.88 9.74 17.89
C GLY A 14 6.88 8.59 17.77
N PRO A 15 5.56 8.82 17.82
CA PRO A 15 4.57 7.79 17.50
C PRO A 15 4.59 7.47 16.01
N ALA A 16 4.15 6.26 15.62
CA ALA A 16 4.19 5.75 14.23
C ALA A 16 3.62 6.71 13.17
N SER A 17 2.72 7.60 13.57
CA SER A 17 2.07 8.58 12.70
C SER A 17 2.92 9.80 12.33
N VAL A 18 4.00 10.08 13.06
CA VAL A 18 4.90 11.23 12.82
C VAL A 18 6.38 10.89 13.01
N ALA A 19 6.68 9.64 13.36
CA ALA A 19 8.04 9.16 13.57
C ALA A 19 8.87 9.25 12.29
N MET A 20 10.14 9.60 12.44
CA MET A 20 11.10 9.73 11.36
C MET A 20 11.65 8.37 10.98
N GLU A 21 11.91 8.13 9.70
CA GLU A 21 12.58 6.90 9.28
C GLU A 21 14.08 6.92 9.64
N ALA A 22 14.59 5.84 10.24
CA ALA A 22 16.02 5.61 10.34
C ALA A 22 16.54 5.09 8.99
N THR A 23 17.45 5.83 8.35
CA THR A 23 17.86 5.56 6.96
C THR A 23 19.37 5.35 6.78
N GLY A 24 20.18 5.50 7.83
CA GLY A 24 21.64 5.49 7.70
C GLY A 24 22.31 4.14 8.02
N GLY A 25 23.32 3.78 7.22
CA GLY A 25 24.20 2.65 7.47
C GLY A 25 23.44 1.31 7.53
N GLY A 26 23.70 0.52 8.58
CA GLY A 26 23.02 -0.76 8.81
C GLY A 26 21.52 -0.66 9.12
N TYR A 27 21.01 0.56 9.28
CA TYR A 27 19.60 0.84 9.58
C TYR A 27 18.80 1.24 8.34
N ALA A 28 19.41 1.23 7.15
CA ALA A 28 18.68 1.34 5.89
C ALA A 28 17.64 0.22 5.75
N ARG A 29 16.62 0.48 4.91
CA ARG A 29 15.49 -0.43 4.73
C ARG A 29 15.95 -1.84 4.34
N GLN A 30 15.38 -2.84 4.98
CA GLN A 30 15.71 -4.25 4.76
C GLN A 30 14.70 -4.88 3.81
N ALA A 31 15.17 -5.61 2.80
CA ALA A 31 14.27 -6.33 1.90
C ALA A 31 13.46 -7.38 2.70
N ILE A 32 12.14 -7.37 2.53
CA ILE A 32 11.24 -8.29 3.22
C ILE A 32 10.14 -8.78 2.28
N ALA A 33 9.72 -10.01 2.51
CA ALA A 33 8.56 -10.59 1.85
C ALA A 33 7.63 -11.21 2.89
N PHE A 34 6.33 -10.99 2.74
CA PHE A 34 5.29 -11.65 3.51
C PHE A 34 4.53 -12.61 2.61
N THR A 35 4.28 -13.81 3.11
CA THR A 35 3.52 -14.85 2.42
C THR A 35 2.23 -15.15 3.19
N PRO A 36 1.08 -15.24 2.52
CA PRO A 36 -0.14 -15.69 3.16
C PRO A 36 0.01 -17.13 3.66
N LEU A 37 -0.53 -17.40 4.84
CA LEU A 37 -0.72 -18.73 5.41
C LEU A 37 -2.16 -19.18 5.21
N GLY A 38 -2.36 -20.45 4.87
CA GLY A 38 -3.67 -21.11 4.94
C GLY A 38 -4.78 -20.34 4.22
N ASP A 39 -5.71 -19.80 5.00
CA ASP A 39 -6.92 -19.07 4.59
C ASP A 39 -6.66 -17.67 4.01
N GLY A 40 -5.39 -17.25 3.90
CA GLY A 40 -4.99 -16.03 3.20
C GLY A 40 -5.08 -14.75 4.04
N ARG A 41 -5.74 -14.80 5.21
CA ARG A 41 -5.91 -13.67 6.14
C ARG A 41 -4.70 -13.42 7.02
N ARG A 42 -3.99 -14.48 7.42
CA ARG A 42 -2.73 -14.36 8.16
C ARG A 42 -1.58 -14.40 7.18
N THR A 43 -0.67 -13.45 7.29
CA THR A 43 0.52 -13.36 6.46
C THR A 43 1.74 -13.32 7.37
N LEU A 44 2.73 -14.16 7.08
CA LEU A 44 3.99 -14.22 7.82
C LEU A 44 5.14 -13.76 6.95
N SER A 45 6.11 -13.09 7.56
CA SER A 45 7.40 -12.86 6.93
C SER A 45 8.09 -14.18 6.59
N VAL A 46 8.59 -14.30 5.37
CA VAL A 46 9.35 -15.48 4.89
C VAL A 46 10.64 -15.67 5.68
N SER A 47 11.26 -14.57 6.13
CA SER A 47 12.56 -14.63 6.80
C SER A 47 12.48 -14.99 8.29
N GLN A 48 11.26 -14.96 8.88
CA GLN A 48 10.96 -15.17 10.32
C GLN A 48 11.79 -14.35 11.33
N SER A 49 12.75 -13.57 10.85
CA SER A 49 13.64 -12.68 11.57
C SER A 49 14.12 -11.61 10.59
N CYS A 50 14.18 -10.36 11.04
CA CYS A 50 14.75 -9.26 10.28
C CYS A 50 15.69 -8.50 11.21
N SER A 51 16.97 -8.46 10.87
CA SER A 51 18.00 -7.80 11.67
C SER A 51 18.59 -6.64 10.90
N PHE A 52 18.56 -5.47 11.53
CA PHE A 52 19.27 -4.29 11.09
C PHE A 52 20.69 -4.37 11.64
N GLY A 53 21.66 -3.99 10.79
CA GLY A 53 23.09 -4.07 11.08
C GLY A 53 23.53 -3.07 12.15
N TYR A 54 24.75 -2.57 12.03
CA TYR A 54 25.29 -1.64 13.02
C TYR A 54 24.75 -0.21 12.85
N ALA A 55 24.36 0.39 13.97
CA ALA A 55 23.97 1.78 14.03
C ALA A 55 25.23 2.65 13.90
N THR A 56 25.37 3.38 12.79
CA THR A 56 26.48 4.32 12.58
C THR A 56 26.27 5.65 13.31
N THR A 57 25.04 5.92 13.75
CA THR A 57 24.66 7.08 14.57
C THR A 57 23.68 6.64 15.66
N SER A 58 23.46 7.50 16.65
CA SER A 58 22.40 7.28 17.65
C SER A 58 21.06 7.63 17.02
N TRP A 59 20.16 6.65 16.95
CA TRP A 59 18.82 6.82 16.37
C TRP A 59 17.74 7.09 17.41
N GLY A 60 18.10 7.11 18.71
CA GLY A 60 17.14 7.30 19.79
C GLY A 60 16.29 6.05 20.00
N TYR A 61 14.96 6.22 20.07
CA TYR A 61 14.02 5.12 20.30
C TYR A 61 13.39 4.68 18.98
N VAL A 62 13.53 3.39 18.66
CA VAL A 62 12.68 2.73 17.65
C VAL A 62 11.31 2.52 18.28
N THR A 63 10.28 3.11 17.70
CA THR A 63 8.91 3.13 18.23
C THR A 63 7.90 2.48 17.30
N ALA A 64 8.26 2.32 16.02
CA ALA A 64 7.39 1.70 15.03
C ALA A 64 8.19 1.05 13.89
N LEU A 65 7.50 0.21 13.14
CA LEU A 65 7.95 -0.40 11.90
C LEU A 65 7.08 0.08 10.76
N ALA A 66 7.64 0.12 9.56
CA ALA A 66 6.91 0.50 8.36
C ALA A 66 7.32 -0.32 7.14
N LEU A 67 6.35 -0.61 6.27
CA LEU A 67 6.58 -1.28 4.98
C LEU A 67 6.62 -0.27 3.84
N TYR A 68 7.57 -0.45 2.94
CA TYR A 68 7.80 0.40 1.77
C TYR A 68 7.79 -0.45 0.51
N ALA A 69 7.16 0.06 -0.55
CA ALA A 69 7.17 -0.61 -1.85
C ALA A 69 8.58 -0.67 -2.47
N ASP A 70 9.44 0.30 -2.14
CA ASP A 70 10.77 0.45 -2.69
C ASP A 70 11.81 0.91 -1.64
N ASN A 71 13.08 0.96 -2.04
CA ASN A 71 14.20 1.38 -1.20
C ASN A 71 14.58 2.87 -1.34
N THR A 72 13.73 3.68 -1.95
CA THR A 72 14.03 5.09 -2.19
C THR A 72 13.73 5.90 -0.93
N SER A 73 14.72 6.65 -0.44
CA SER A 73 14.59 7.45 0.80
C SER A 73 13.43 8.47 0.83
N THR A 74 12.89 8.85 -0.33
CA THR A 74 11.76 9.77 -0.44
C THR A 74 10.40 9.08 -0.46
N SER A 75 10.36 7.75 -0.58
CA SER A 75 9.10 7.01 -0.69
C SER A 75 8.40 6.95 0.65
N GLU A 76 7.11 7.26 0.63
CA GLU A 76 6.25 7.16 1.80
C GLU A 76 5.99 5.70 2.18
N PRO A 77 5.84 5.39 3.48
CA PRO A 77 5.46 4.06 3.91
C PRO A 77 4.05 3.70 3.42
N LEU A 78 3.82 2.42 3.11
CA LEU A 78 2.50 1.88 2.80
C LEU A 78 1.68 1.76 4.08
N VAL A 79 2.27 1.08 5.06
CA VAL A 79 1.65 0.78 6.34
C VAL A 79 2.69 0.92 7.44
N ALA A 80 2.24 1.31 8.63
CA ALA A 80 3.07 1.36 9.82
C ALA A 80 2.32 0.79 11.03
N TRP A 81 3.06 0.20 11.96
CA TRP A 81 2.54 -0.28 13.23
C TRP A 81 3.54 0.00 14.35
N ALA A 82 3.02 0.24 15.55
CA ALA A 82 3.84 0.50 16.73
C ALA A 82 4.56 -0.77 17.20
N VAL A 83 5.71 -0.58 17.83
CA VAL A 83 6.45 -1.63 18.52
C VAL A 83 6.85 -1.14 19.91
N SER A 84 7.16 -2.06 20.81
CA SER A 84 7.74 -1.71 22.11
C SER A 84 8.99 -0.83 21.93
N PRO A 85 9.02 0.39 22.50
CA PRO A 85 10.12 1.31 22.31
C PRO A 85 11.46 0.70 22.73
N ARG A 86 12.46 0.74 21.85
CA ARG A 86 13.81 0.26 22.15
C ARG A 86 14.85 1.30 21.77
N THR A 87 15.74 1.60 22.70
CA THR A 87 16.85 2.51 22.45
C THR A 87 17.89 1.86 21.54
N VAL A 88 18.35 2.61 20.55
CA VAL A 88 19.43 2.24 19.65
C VAL A 88 20.53 3.30 19.73
N SER A 89 21.61 2.93 20.40
CA SER A 89 22.85 3.71 20.45
C SER A 89 23.80 3.29 19.32
N VAL A 90 24.81 4.12 19.06
CA VAL A 90 25.90 3.80 18.12
C VAL A 90 26.50 2.41 18.41
N GLY A 91 26.72 1.61 17.37
CA GLY A 91 27.30 0.28 17.45
C GLY A 91 26.32 -0.83 17.87
N GLN A 92 25.05 -0.51 18.16
CA GLN A 92 24.03 -1.49 18.48
C GLN A 92 23.34 -2.03 17.23
N THR A 93 22.88 -3.28 17.31
CA THR A 93 22.03 -3.92 16.32
C THR A 93 20.58 -3.98 16.81
N TYR A 94 19.65 -3.97 15.86
CA TYR A 94 18.23 -4.12 16.15
C TYR A 94 17.66 -5.31 15.39
N SER A 95 17.22 -6.31 16.13
CA SER A 95 16.48 -7.44 15.58
C SER A 95 15.00 -7.26 15.85
N VAL A 96 14.21 -7.34 14.80
CA VAL A 96 12.75 -7.27 14.86
C VAL A 96 12.21 -8.58 15.44
N PRO A 97 11.43 -8.55 16.54
CA PRO A 97 10.78 -9.74 17.06
C PRO A 97 9.77 -10.33 16.07
N ALA A 98 9.64 -11.66 16.05
CA ALA A 98 8.81 -12.38 15.08
C ALA A 98 7.30 -12.03 15.18
N GLU A 99 6.81 -11.68 16.37
CA GLU A 99 5.42 -11.25 16.62
C GLU A 99 5.03 -9.98 15.84
N TYR A 100 6.00 -9.12 15.51
CA TYR A 100 5.79 -7.93 14.67
C TYR A 100 5.95 -8.23 13.18
N LEU A 101 6.41 -9.43 12.83
CA LEU A 101 6.55 -9.93 11.45
C LEU A 101 5.41 -10.88 11.05
N SER A 102 4.33 -10.87 11.84
CA SER A 102 3.12 -11.66 11.65
C SER A 102 1.94 -10.69 11.56
N LEU A 103 1.34 -10.58 10.37
CA LEU A 103 0.31 -9.58 10.05
C LEU A 103 -1.00 -10.29 9.73
N LEU A 104 -2.07 -9.90 10.42
CA LEU A 104 -3.42 -10.40 10.24
C LEU A 104 -4.25 -9.33 9.53
N ILE A 105 -4.61 -9.60 8.29
CA ILE A 105 -5.41 -8.72 7.46
C ILE A 105 -6.87 -9.16 7.53
N GLN A 106 -7.74 -8.26 7.96
CA GLN A 106 -9.12 -8.62 8.30
C GLN A 106 -10.04 -8.67 7.08
N ARG A 107 -9.79 -7.80 6.09
CA ARG A 107 -10.58 -7.69 4.87
C ARG A 107 -9.72 -7.34 3.65
N GLU A 108 -10.16 -7.78 2.49
CA GLU A 108 -9.68 -7.24 1.22
C GLU A 108 -10.44 -5.93 0.91
N GLY A 109 -9.82 -5.05 0.12
CA GLY A 109 -10.42 -3.79 -0.27
C GLY A 109 -9.41 -2.66 -0.42
N PHE A 110 -9.96 -1.46 -0.59
CA PHE A 110 -9.22 -0.21 -0.60
C PHE A 110 -9.23 0.40 0.80
N PHE A 111 -8.07 0.87 1.24
CA PHE A 111 -7.87 1.51 2.53
C PHE A 111 -7.30 2.91 2.33
N SER A 112 -7.97 3.89 2.92
CA SER A 112 -7.54 5.28 2.87
C SER A 112 -6.41 5.55 3.88
N THR A 113 -5.71 6.66 3.75
CA THR A 113 -4.69 7.07 4.71
C THR A 113 -5.26 7.13 6.15
N ASN A 114 -4.48 6.63 7.10
CA ASN A 114 -4.82 6.44 8.52
C ASN A 114 -5.91 5.40 8.81
N GLU A 115 -6.37 4.66 7.81
CA GLU A 115 -7.29 3.55 8.03
C GLU A 115 -6.54 2.30 8.53
N GLN A 116 -7.17 1.54 9.42
CA GLN A 116 -6.62 0.29 9.91
C GLN A 116 -6.92 -0.84 8.93
N ILE A 117 -5.85 -1.48 8.43
CA ILE A 117 -5.94 -2.58 7.46
C ILE A 117 -6.02 -3.94 8.18
N GLY A 118 -5.40 -4.02 9.36
CA GLY A 118 -5.27 -5.27 10.10
C GLY A 118 -4.62 -5.08 11.46
N THR A 119 -4.12 -6.18 12.02
CA THR A 119 -3.38 -6.21 13.29
C THR A 119 -2.17 -7.10 13.20
N THR A 120 -1.12 -6.82 13.96
CA THR A 120 -0.01 -7.77 14.17
C THR A 120 -0.47 -8.90 15.11
N GLU A 121 0.36 -9.94 15.26
CA GLU A 121 0.14 -10.97 16.27
C GLU A 121 0.20 -10.43 17.71
N SER A 122 0.95 -9.37 17.93
CA SER A 122 0.93 -8.60 19.19
C SER A 122 -0.36 -7.78 19.41
N GLY A 123 -1.30 -7.81 18.46
CA GLY A 123 -2.57 -7.06 18.51
C GLY A 123 -2.45 -5.59 18.12
N THR A 124 -1.30 -5.14 17.62
CA THR A 124 -1.08 -3.74 17.24
C THR A 124 -1.71 -3.45 15.88
N GLY A 125 -2.45 -2.35 15.75
CA GLY A 125 -3.08 -1.97 14.49
C GLY A 125 -2.06 -1.66 13.39
N LEU A 126 -2.26 -2.23 12.20
CA LEU A 126 -1.58 -1.83 10.98
C LEU A 126 -2.32 -0.66 10.36
N ILE A 127 -1.69 0.51 10.38
CA ILE A 127 -2.29 1.74 9.91
C ILE A 127 -1.73 2.09 8.52
N ALA A 128 -2.62 2.30 7.56
CA ALA A 128 -2.29 2.80 6.23
C ALA A 128 -1.66 4.20 6.34
N ARG A 129 -0.52 4.40 5.69
CA ARG A 129 0.18 5.70 5.66
C ARG A 129 0.01 6.43 4.34
N GLN A 130 -0.44 5.72 3.33
CA GLN A 130 -0.94 6.21 2.05
C GLN A 130 -2.12 5.32 1.62
N PRO A 131 -2.82 5.64 0.53
CA PRO A 131 -3.83 4.74 -0.04
C PRO A 131 -3.22 3.37 -0.37
N VAL A 132 -3.83 2.29 0.13
CA VAL A 132 -3.36 0.91 -0.06
C VAL A 132 -4.52 0.05 -0.56
N SER A 133 -4.25 -0.81 -1.52
CA SER A 133 -5.18 -1.85 -1.98
C SER A 133 -4.70 -3.22 -1.55
N VAL A 134 -5.60 -4.00 -0.96
CA VAL A 134 -5.40 -5.42 -0.68
C VAL A 134 -6.40 -6.21 -1.49
N SER A 135 -5.93 -7.01 -2.44
CA SER A 135 -6.78 -7.82 -3.32
C SER A 135 -6.11 -9.16 -3.62
N ALA A 136 -6.88 -10.25 -3.60
CA ALA A 136 -6.38 -11.60 -3.85
C ALA A 136 -5.16 -11.96 -2.99
N GLY A 137 -5.18 -11.54 -1.74
CA GLY A 137 -4.09 -11.74 -0.78
C GLY A 137 -2.79 -11.04 -1.18
N VAL A 138 -2.83 -9.92 -1.90
CA VAL A 138 -1.65 -9.08 -2.24
C VAL A 138 -1.89 -7.62 -1.86
N MET A 139 -0.92 -7.00 -1.20
CA MET A 139 -0.92 -5.58 -0.81
C MET A 139 -0.06 -4.75 -1.76
N THR A 140 -0.65 -3.67 -2.30
CA THR A 140 0.04 -2.73 -3.19
C THR A 140 -0.34 -1.28 -2.87
N PRO A 141 0.55 -0.30 -3.13
CA PRO A 141 0.14 1.11 -3.11
C PRO A 141 -0.99 1.31 -4.10
N ALA A 142 -2.09 1.93 -3.64
CA ALA A 142 -3.14 2.34 -4.54
C ALA A 142 -2.70 3.66 -5.19
N MET A 143 -2.27 3.61 -6.46
CA MET A 143 -1.98 4.83 -7.22
C MET A 143 -3.22 5.72 -7.20
N ALA A 144 -3.05 6.98 -6.78
CA ALA A 144 -4.05 8.02 -6.99
C ALA A 144 -4.15 8.33 -8.49
N GLY A 145 -4.85 7.47 -9.24
CA GLY A 145 -4.96 7.60 -10.69
C GLY A 145 -5.23 6.31 -11.46
N SER A 146 -6.29 5.59 -11.11
CA SER A 146 -7.12 4.79 -12.04
C SER A 146 -8.11 3.99 -11.19
N THR A 147 -9.31 4.52 -11.05
CA THR A 147 -10.45 3.75 -10.54
C THR A 147 -10.74 2.61 -11.49
N SER A 148 -10.20 1.44 -11.19
CA SER A 148 -10.80 0.16 -11.58
C SER A 148 -11.11 -0.59 -10.29
N THR A 149 -12.11 -0.12 -9.55
CA THR A 149 -12.81 -0.96 -8.58
C THR A 149 -13.79 -1.83 -9.34
N SER A 150 -13.31 -2.99 -9.80
CA SER A 150 -14.16 -4.17 -9.92
C SER A 150 -14.25 -4.84 -8.55
N ASP A 151 -14.89 -4.12 -7.64
CA ASP A 151 -15.68 -4.65 -6.55
C ASP A 151 -16.77 -3.60 -6.37
N SER A 152 -18.03 -4.04 -6.35
CA SER A 152 -19.26 -3.25 -6.34
C SER A 152 -19.20 -2.04 -5.37
N GLY A 153 -18.57 -0.97 -5.83
CA GLY A 153 -18.02 0.08 -4.97
C GLY A 153 -17.80 1.31 -5.82
N SER A 154 -18.68 2.29 -5.59
CA SER A 154 -18.73 3.59 -6.24
C SER A 154 -17.33 4.22 -6.42
N ALA A 155 -16.78 4.10 -7.62
CA ALA A 155 -15.58 4.81 -8.04
C ALA A 155 -15.89 6.31 -8.13
N THR A 156 -15.32 7.10 -7.21
CA THR A 156 -15.38 8.57 -7.31
C THR A 156 -14.24 9.04 -8.21
N LEU A 157 -14.57 9.37 -9.46
CA LEU A 157 -13.65 10.02 -10.39
C LEU A 157 -13.51 11.50 -10.00
N THR A 158 -12.28 12.00 -9.98
CA THR A 158 -12.06 13.45 -9.90
C THR A 158 -12.55 14.13 -11.20
N LEU A 159 -12.97 15.40 -11.14
CA LEU A 159 -13.46 16.12 -12.33
C LEU A 159 -12.45 16.15 -13.48
N SER A 160 -11.15 16.18 -13.16
CA SER A 160 -10.07 16.16 -14.15
C SER A 160 -9.94 14.80 -14.84
N GLN A 161 -10.05 13.70 -14.09
CA GLN A 161 -10.06 12.35 -14.64
C GLN A 161 -11.32 12.10 -15.47
N LEU A 162 -12.47 12.62 -15.04
CA LEU A 162 -13.71 12.56 -15.82
C LEU A 162 -13.56 13.34 -17.13
N ASN A 163 -12.95 14.53 -17.11
CA ASN A 163 -12.67 15.31 -18.32
C ASN A 163 -11.66 14.60 -19.25
N GLN A 164 -10.65 13.92 -18.70
CA GLN A 164 -9.68 13.16 -19.51
C GLN A 164 -10.32 11.95 -20.18
N VAL A 165 -11.11 11.17 -19.45
CA VAL A 165 -11.85 10.04 -19.99
C VAL A 165 -12.85 10.53 -21.04
N LEU A 166 -13.60 11.59 -20.76
CA LEU A 166 -14.54 12.18 -21.72
C LEU A 166 -13.83 12.69 -22.98
N SER A 167 -12.65 13.32 -22.83
CA SER A 167 -11.86 13.81 -23.96
C SER A 167 -11.31 12.69 -24.83
N GLN A 168 -10.84 11.59 -24.22
CA GLN A 168 -10.40 10.40 -24.95
C GLN A 168 -11.56 9.71 -25.66
N LEU A 169 -12.74 9.70 -25.05
CA LEU A 169 -13.96 9.15 -25.64
C LEU A 169 -14.43 9.98 -26.82
N MET A 170 -14.39 11.32 -26.72
CA MET A 170 -14.70 12.23 -27.82
C MET A 170 -13.70 12.13 -28.98
N GLN A 171 -12.43 11.82 -28.72
CA GLN A 171 -11.43 11.59 -29.77
C GLN A 171 -11.58 10.23 -30.45
N GLY A 172 -12.17 9.25 -29.76
CA GLY A 172 -12.47 7.92 -30.31
C GLY A 172 -13.79 7.83 -31.07
N LEU A 173 -14.64 8.87 -31.01
CA LEU A 173 -15.86 8.94 -31.81
C LEU A 173 -15.50 9.21 -33.28
N PRO A 174 -16.10 8.49 -34.23
CA PRO A 174 -15.89 8.74 -35.66
C PRO A 174 -16.33 10.18 -36.00
N THR A 175 -15.43 10.96 -36.59
CA THR A 175 -15.65 12.37 -37.00
C THR A 175 -16.43 12.53 -38.30
N SER A 176 -16.66 11.42 -39.01
CA SER A 176 -17.67 11.36 -40.06
C SER A 176 -19.03 11.32 -39.40
N ASP A 177 -19.77 12.42 -39.50
CA ASP A 177 -21.20 12.51 -39.27
C ASP A 177 -21.94 11.84 -40.45
N PRO A 178 -22.35 10.55 -40.38
CA PRO A 178 -23.47 10.13 -41.19
C PRO A 178 -24.68 10.82 -40.55
N GLY A 179 -25.50 11.51 -41.34
CA GLY A 179 -26.71 12.21 -40.88
C GLY A 179 -27.79 11.32 -40.23
N ASP A 180 -27.44 10.13 -39.75
CA ASP A 180 -28.20 9.20 -38.92
C ASP A 180 -27.40 8.90 -37.64
N GLY A 181 -27.74 9.63 -36.57
CA GLY A 181 -26.92 9.81 -35.38
C GLY A 181 -26.33 8.55 -34.72
N THR A 182 -25.04 8.64 -34.39
CA THR A 182 -24.37 7.75 -33.44
C THR A 182 -25.07 7.81 -32.09
N SER A 183 -25.53 6.66 -31.60
CA SER A 183 -26.23 6.60 -30.32
C SER A 183 -25.35 5.96 -29.25
N LEU A 184 -25.15 6.69 -28.15
CA LEU A 184 -24.47 6.21 -26.95
C LEU A 184 -25.52 5.73 -25.95
N TRP A 185 -25.50 4.43 -25.61
CA TRP A 185 -26.41 3.86 -24.62
C TRP A 185 -25.62 3.22 -23.50
N LEU A 186 -25.97 3.62 -22.28
CA LEU A 186 -25.51 3.04 -21.02
C LEU A 186 -26.61 2.13 -20.48
N ASN A 187 -26.36 0.84 -20.36
CA ASN A 187 -27.30 -0.09 -19.72
C ASN A 187 -26.54 -1.17 -18.93
N ALA A 188 -26.96 -1.44 -17.70
CA ALA A 188 -26.45 -2.52 -16.85
C ALA A 188 -24.90 -2.62 -16.81
N ASN A 189 -24.21 -1.51 -16.53
CA ASN A 189 -22.74 -1.41 -16.49
C ASN A 189 -22.01 -1.70 -17.82
N LEU A 190 -22.73 -1.71 -18.94
CA LEU A 190 -22.17 -1.83 -20.27
C LEU A 190 -22.28 -0.50 -21.00
N LEU A 191 -21.16 0.02 -21.50
CA LEU A 191 -21.14 1.11 -22.47
C LEU A 191 -21.11 0.51 -23.87
N SER A 192 -22.16 0.79 -24.65
CA SER A 192 -22.27 0.34 -26.04
C SER A 192 -22.30 1.53 -26.99
N ILE A 193 -21.50 1.44 -28.06
CA ILE A 193 -21.52 2.39 -29.17
C ILE A 193 -22.15 1.65 -30.34
N SER A 194 -23.32 2.13 -30.78
CA SER A 194 -23.99 1.59 -31.96
C SER A 194 -23.82 2.57 -33.11
N VAL A 195 -23.23 2.08 -34.19
CA VAL A 195 -23.17 2.76 -35.48
C VAL A 195 -24.10 1.99 -36.40
N LYS A 196 -25.13 2.67 -36.91
CA LYS A 196 -26.05 2.08 -37.86
C LYS A 196 -25.34 2.05 -39.21
N ASN A 197 -25.04 0.87 -39.73
CA ASN A 197 -24.54 0.70 -41.11
C ASN A 197 -25.66 0.94 -42.11
#